data_AF-A0A2N2GVW6-F1
#
_entry.id   AF-A0A2N2GVW6-F1
#
_cell.length_a   1.000
_cell.length_b   1.000
_cell.length_c   1.000
_cell.angle_alpha   90.00
_cell.angle_beta   90.00
_cell.angle_gamma   90.00
#
_symmetry.space_group_name_H-M   'P 1'
#
loop_
_entity.id
_entity.type
_entity.pdbx_description
1 polymer ?
#
loop_
_entity_poly.entity_id
_entity_poly.type
_entity_poly.pdbx_seq_one_letter_code
_entity_poly.pdbx_strand_id
1 'polypeptide(L)'
;MYKPPFQSSSRKFISHGVYHQARLEATPQTAPLAGAMDVANRDVRTAALAVEEADGQVMRALALRDAANSGLDDLVSAFGRALLDHFGGDRGSALYQRLLPHGVSGINAAPPATEVKLVETLAAALAEAGLPDALRAHGPALIAGARQLAAAIAGYEQAMRERTLKTGDLQLAKDRWLTAYTRSYGALVQLFGSRTKAEPFFKATSTASAQDETAPAPAQD
;
A
#
# COMPACT_ATOMS: atom_id res chain seq x y z
N MET A 1 7.63 -33.41 10.88
CA MET A 1 8.36 -32.11 10.93
C MET A 1 7.37 -30.96 10.86
N TYR A 2 7.33 -30.13 11.90
CA TYR A 2 6.40 -29.01 12.02
C TYR A 2 7.01 -27.74 11.41
N LYS A 3 6.38 -27.22 10.36
CA LYS A 3 6.73 -25.95 9.72
C LYS A 3 5.48 -25.07 9.59
N PRO A 4 5.62 -23.74 9.69
CA PRO A 4 4.49 -22.85 9.44
C PRO A 4 4.00 -23.00 7.98
N PRO A 5 2.68 -22.93 7.73
CA PRO A 5 2.13 -22.78 6.38
C PRO A 5 2.72 -21.54 5.69
N PHE A 6 2.85 -21.57 4.36
CA PHE A 6 3.42 -20.45 3.59
C PHE A 6 2.68 -19.13 3.82
N GLN A 7 1.36 -19.21 3.97
CA GLN A 7 0.46 -18.08 4.18
C GLN A 7 0.56 -17.47 5.59
N SER A 8 1.24 -18.13 6.54
CA SER A 8 1.36 -17.61 7.90
C SER A 8 2.12 -16.28 7.97
N SER A 9 1.88 -15.52 9.03
CA SER A 9 2.55 -14.26 9.30
C SER A 9 4.07 -14.39 9.37
N SER A 10 4.80 -13.33 8.99
CA SER A 10 6.27 -13.26 9.14
C SER A 10 6.71 -13.50 10.59
N ARG A 11 5.93 -13.04 11.57
CA ARG A 11 6.15 -13.31 13.00
C ARG A 11 6.20 -14.80 13.33
N LYS A 12 5.34 -15.62 12.70
CA LYS A 12 5.32 -17.08 12.92
C LYS A 12 6.58 -17.74 12.37
N PHE A 13 7.01 -17.35 11.17
CA PHE A 13 8.28 -17.80 10.58
C PHE A 13 9.47 -17.46 11.48
N ILE A 14 9.57 -16.21 11.93
CA ILE A 14 10.64 -15.76 12.83
C ILE A 14 10.60 -16.54 14.15
N SER A 15 9.43 -16.75 14.76
CA SER A 15 9.32 -17.49 16.02
C SER A 15 9.77 -18.95 15.90
N HIS A 16 9.35 -19.65 14.84
CA HIS A 16 9.79 -21.02 14.58
C HIS A 16 11.28 -21.09 14.27
N GLY A 17 11.78 -20.12 13.52
CA GLY A 17 13.17 -20.09 13.06
C GLY A 17 14.15 -19.75 14.17
N VAL A 18 13.81 -18.82 15.05
CA VAL A 18 14.62 -18.49 16.24
C VAL A 18 14.67 -19.68 17.20
N TYR A 19 13.54 -20.36 17.42
CA TYR A 19 13.53 -21.59 18.21
C TYR A 19 14.44 -22.66 17.60
N HIS A 20 14.30 -22.91 16.30
CA HIS A 20 15.09 -23.92 15.60
C HIS A 20 16.58 -23.61 15.62
N GLN A 21 16.96 -22.36 15.32
CA GLN A 21 18.33 -21.87 15.39
C GLN A 21 18.92 -22.08 16.79
N ALA A 22 18.22 -21.66 17.85
CA ALA A 22 18.70 -21.83 19.22
C ALA A 22 18.90 -23.32 19.59
N ARG A 23 18.03 -24.21 19.10
CA ARG A 23 18.21 -25.67 19.30
C ARG A 23 19.44 -26.20 18.57
N LEU A 24 19.72 -25.73 17.36
CA LEU A 24 20.92 -26.09 16.61
C LEU A 24 22.20 -25.61 17.31
N GLU A 25 22.20 -24.38 17.82
CA GLU A 25 23.33 -23.76 18.52
C GLU A 25 23.62 -24.43 19.88
N ALA A 26 22.58 -24.91 20.57
CA ALA A 26 22.72 -25.52 21.88
C ALA A 26 23.53 -26.84 21.90
N THR A 27 23.76 -27.48 20.74
CA THR A 27 24.52 -28.73 20.67
C THR A 27 25.73 -28.57 19.72
N PRO A 28 26.97 -28.87 20.16
CA PRO A 28 28.16 -28.69 19.33
C PRO A 28 28.10 -29.40 17.97
N GLN A 29 27.52 -30.61 17.90
CA GLN A 29 27.43 -31.36 16.66
C GLN A 29 26.48 -30.75 15.61
N THR A 30 25.51 -29.93 16.04
CA THR A 30 24.50 -29.31 15.15
C THR A 30 24.75 -27.82 14.92
N ALA A 31 25.61 -27.19 15.73
CA ALA A 31 25.91 -25.77 15.64
C ALA A 31 26.32 -25.30 14.23
N PRO A 32 27.08 -26.06 13.41
CA PRO A 32 27.40 -25.66 12.04
C PRO A 32 26.19 -25.47 11.12
N LEU A 33 25.03 -26.07 11.45
CA LEU A 33 23.80 -25.93 10.67
C LEU A 33 23.04 -24.63 10.99
N ALA A 34 23.36 -23.95 12.09
CA ALA A 34 22.63 -22.78 12.57
C ALA A 34 22.77 -21.55 11.65
N GLY A 35 23.93 -21.38 11.00
CA GLY A 35 24.21 -20.18 10.19
C GLY A 35 23.25 -19.97 9.03
N ALA A 36 22.85 -21.04 8.33
CA ALA A 36 21.86 -20.93 7.25
C ALA A 36 20.47 -20.50 7.77
N MET A 37 20.13 -20.93 8.99
CA MET A 37 18.87 -20.53 9.63
C MET A 37 18.91 -19.08 10.12
N ASP A 38 20.05 -18.62 10.65
CA ASP A 38 20.25 -17.23 11.06
C ASP A 38 20.04 -16.27 9.87
N VAL A 39 20.69 -16.54 8.74
CA VAL A 39 20.54 -15.75 7.51
C VAL A 39 19.08 -15.69 7.07
N ALA A 40 18.41 -16.85 6.98
CA ALA A 40 17.01 -16.89 6.58
C ALA A 40 16.07 -16.15 7.57
N ASN A 41 16.34 -16.22 8.88
CA ASN A 41 15.58 -15.47 9.89
C ASN A 41 15.75 -13.95 9.71
N ARG A 42 16.98 -13.50 9.44
CA ARG A 42 17.30 -12.09 9.19
C ARG A 42 16.65 -11.58 7.91
N ASP A 43 16.65 -12.37 6.85
CA ASP A 43 16.04 -12.01 5.56
C ASP A 43 14.53 -11.80 5.73
N VAL A 44 13.82 -12.74 6.37
CA VAL A 44 12.38 -12.61 6.63
C VAL A 44 12.08 -11.40 7.50
N ARG A 45 12.88 -11.14 8.54
CA ARG A 45 12.72 -9.96 9.41
C ARG A 45 12.90 -8.67 8.64
N THR A 46 13.97 -8.56 7.86
CA THR A 46 14.30 -7.37 7.08
C THR A 46 13.22 -7.09 6.04
N ALA A 47 12.78 -8.12 5.30
CA ALA A 47 11.71 -7.98 4.32
C ALA A 47 10.37 -7.61 4.97
N ALA A 48 10.05 -8.16 6.15
CA ALA A 48 8.83 -7.80 6.88
C ALA A 48 8.81 -6.33 7.31
N LEU A 49 9.92 -5.82 7.83
CA LEU A 49 10.05 -4.40 8.18
C LEU A 49 9.94 -3.49 6.94
N ALA A 50 10.50 -3.91 5.81
CA ALA A 50 10.39 -3.16 4.56
C ALA A 50 8.94 -3.07 4.04
N VAL A 51 8.13 -4.11 4.25
CA VAL A 51 6.69 -4.08 3.94
C VAL A 51 5.96 -3.11 4.87
N GLU A 52 6.24 -3.15 6.17
CA GLU A 52 5.63 -2.25 7.16
C GLU A 52 5.94 -0.77 6.85
N GLU A 53 7.19 -0.45 6.52
CA GLU A 53 7.57 0.90 6.09
C GLU A 53 6.85 1.30 4.79
N ALA A 54 6.77 0.39 3.81
CA ALA A 54 6.07 0.66 2.56
C ALA A 54 4.56 0.90 2.76
N ASP A 55 3.91 0.16 3.67
CA ASP A 55 2.52 0.39 4.07
C ASP A 55 2.36 1.79 4.68
N GLY A 56 3.30 2.23 5.53
CA GLY A 56 3.35 3.59 6.06
C GLY A 56 3.46 4.67 4.97
N GLN A 57 4.30 4.45 3.96
CA GLN A 57 4.43 5.36 2.82
C GLN A 57 3.16 5.40 1.96
N VAL A 58 2.47 4.28 1.76
CA VAL A 58 1.18 4.22 1.07
C VAL A 58 0.14 5.07 1.81
N MET A 59 0.01 4.92 3.12
CA MET A 59 -0.95 5.69 3.92
C MET A 59 -0.65 7.19 3.90
N ARG A 60 0.63 7.56 3.94
CA ARG A 60 1.06 8.95 3.79
C ARG A 60 0.70 9.51 2.40
N ALA A 61 0.99 8.75 1.34
CA ALA A 61 0.70 9.18 -0.02
C ALA A 61 -0.82 9.28 -0.28
N LEU A 62 -1.61 8.38 0.31
CA LEU A 62 -3.07 8.43 0.29
C LEU A 62 -3.58 9.72 0.95
N ALA A 63 -3.10 10.04 2.15
CA ALA A 63 -3.50 11.26 2.85
C ALA A 63 -3.15 12.54 2.06
N LEU A 64 -1.98 12.57 1.40
CA LEU A 64 -1.59 13.69 0.55
C LEU A 64 -2.47 13.81 -0.70
N ARG A 65 -2.86 12.69 -1.30
CA ARG A 65 -3.79 12.65 -2.43
C ARG A 65 -5.16 13.18 -2.02
N ASP A 66 -5.71 12.70 -0.91
CA ASP A 66 -7.03 13.10 -0.44
C ASP A 66 -7.05 14.59 -0.04
N ALA A 67 -5.99 15.07 0.61
CA ALA A 67 -5.83 16.50 0.91
C ALA A 67 -5.74 17.37 -0.35
N ALA A 68 -5.02 16.91 -1.39
CA ALA A 68 -4.96 17.62 -2.66
C ALA A 68 -6.32 17.61 -3.39
N ASN A 69 -7.10 16.53 -3.26
CA ASN A 69 -8.45 16.45 -3.82
C ASN A 69 -9.38 17.47 -3.16
N SER A 70 -9.46 17.46 -1.83
CA SER A 70 -10.28 18.43 -1.08
C SER A 70 -9.85 19.87 -1.37
N GLY A 71 -8.55 20.13 -1.49
CA GLY A 71 -8.05 21.45 -1.89
C GLY A 71 -8.50 21.88 -3.29
N LEU A 72 -8.57 20.94 -4.25
CA LEU A 72 -9.11 21.22 -5.59
C LEU A 72 -10.62 21.44 -5.56
N ASP A 73 -11.37 20.60 -4.83
CA ASP A 73 -12.81 20.72 -4.62
C ASP A 73 -13.21 22.11 -4.07
N ASP A 74 -12.42 22.63 -3.12
CA ASP A 74 -12.60 23.96 -2.54
C ASP A 74 -12.37 25.07 -3.56
N LEU A 75 -11.33 24.95 -4.40
CA LEU A 75 -11.04 25.90 -5.47
C LEU A 75 -12.14 25.94 -6.53
N VAL A 76 -12.61 24.76 -6.97
CA VAL A 76 -13.71 24.63 -7.94
C VAL A 76 -15.01 25.19 -7.34
N SER A 77 -15.29 24.90 -6.07
CA SER A 77 -16.45 25.44 -5.36
C SER A 77 -16.41 26.96 -5.22
N ALA A 78 -15.25 27.52 -4.88
CA ALA A 78 -15.06 28.96 -4.78
C ALA A 78 -15.27 29.65 -6.14
N PHE A 79 -14.70 29.09 -7.21
CA PHE A 79 -14.93 29.57 -8.58
C PHE A 79 -16.41 29.48 -8.97
N GLY A 80 -17.06 28.34 -8.71
CA GLY A 80 -18.47 28.15 -9.05
C GLY A 80 -19.40 29.12 -8.34
N ARG A 81 -19.12 29.46 -7.07
CA ARG A 81 -19.85 30.50 -6.32
C ARG A 81 -19.65 31.87 -6.95
N ALA A 82 -18.41 32.27 -7.20
CA ALA A 82 -18.09 33.55 -7.84
C ALA A 82 -18.75 33.69 -9.22
N LEU A 83 -18.77 32.61 -10.00
CA LEU A 83 -19.43 32.57 -11.30
C LEU A 83 -20.96 32.71 -11.17
N LEU A 84 -21.57 32.01 -10.21
CA LEU A 84 -23.00 32.08 -9.96
C LEU A 84 -23.44 33.48 -9.49
N ASP A 85 -22.65 34.10 -8.60
CA ASP A 85 -22.89 35.45 -8.11
C ASP A 85 -22.80 36.47 -9.25
N HIS A 86 -21.85 36.31 -10.17
CA HIS A 86 -21.73 37.16 -11.36
C HIS A 86 -22.98 37.12 -12.26
N PHE A 87 -23.64 35.96 -12.36
CA PHE A 87 -24.91 35.82 -13.10
C PHE A 87 -26.16 36.04 -12.22
N GLY A 88 -26.02 36.60 -11.01
CA GLY A 88 -27.14 36.89 -10.13
C GLY A 88 -27.92 35.66 -9.69
N GLY A 89 -27.27 34.50 -9.60
CA GLY A 89 -27.91 33.23 -9.26
C GLY A 89 -28.48 32.45 -10.46
N ASP A 90 -28.38 32.98 -11.69
CA ASP A 90 -28.92 32.32 -12.88
C ASP A 90 -27.99 31.22 -13.43
N ARG A 91 -28.31 29.97 -13.12
CA ARG A 91 -27.67 28.77 -13.68
C ARG A 91 -28.09 28.48 -15.13
N GLY A 92 -29.13 29.15 -15.63
CA GLY A 92 -29.64 29.05 -16.99
C GLY A 92 -28.82 29.84 -18.01
N SER A 93 -27.97 30.77 -17.57
CA SER A 93 -27.07 31.53 -18.43
C SER A 93 -26.26 30.61 -19.34
N ALA A 94 -26.29 30.88 -20.66
CA ALA A 94 -25.58 30.08 -21.65
C ALA A 94 -24.07 29.99 -21.37
N LEU A 95 -23.48 31.06 -20.84
CA LEU A 95 -22.06 31.08 -20.49
C LEU A 95 -21.78 30.26 -19.22
N TYR A 96 -22.69 30.29 -18.24
CA TYR A 96 -22.61 29.44 -17.05
C TYR A 96 -22.67 27.95 -17.43
N GLN A 97 -23.66 27.55 -18.23
CA GLN A 97 -23.82 26.16 -18.68
C GLN A 97 -22.67 25.69 -19.56
N ARG A 98 -22.06 26.59 -20.35
CA ARG A 98 -20.87 26.25 -21.15
C ARG A 98 -19.66 25.93 -20.28
N LEU A 99 -19.45 26.67 -19.20
CA LEU A 99 -18.30 26.47 -18.31
C LEU A 99 -18.53 25.31 -17.32
N LEU A 100 -19.75 25.17 -16.79
CA LEU A 100 -20.13 24.17 -15.80
C LEU A 100 -21.39 23.41 -16.24
N PRO A 101 -21.31 22.55 -17.27
CA PRO A 101 -22.48 21.87 -17.85
C PRO A 101 -23.22 20.94 -16.87
N HIS A 102 -22.50 20.41 -15.88
CA HIS A 102 -23.03 19.56 -14.83
C HIS A 102 -22.94 20.24 -13.44
N GLY A 103 -22.73 21.55 -13.43
CA GLY A 103 -22.41 22.30 -12.21
C GLY A 103 -21.07 21.90 -11.58
N VAL A 104 -20.78 22.52 -10.43
CA VAL A 104 -19.61 22.19 -9.59
C VAL A 104 -19.60 20.72 -9.18
N SER A 105 -20.78 20.18 -8.83
CA SER A 105 -20.92 18.78 -8.40
C SER A 105 -20.47 17.78 -9.46
N GLY A 106 -20.60 18.10 -10.75
CA GLY A 106 -20.13 17.22 -11.81
C GLY A 106 -18.62 17.08 -11.88
N ILE A 107 -17.88 18.07 -11.39
CA ILE A 107 -16.42 18.04 -11.29
C ILE A 107 -16.01 17.33 -10.00
N ASN A 108 -16.52 17.79 -8.85
CA ASN A 108 -16.14 17.28 -7.54
C ASN A 108 -16.57 15.82 -7.26
N ALA A 109 -17.59 15.31 -7.96
CA ALA A 109 -17.99 13.91 -7.86
C ALA A 109 -17.22 12.99 -8.82
N ALA A 110 -16.36 13.52 -9.69
CA ALA A 110 -15.61 12.73 -10.65
C ALA A 110 -14.46 11.97 -9.94
N PRO A 111 -14.04 10.81 -10.47
CA PRO A 111 -12.81 10.18 -10.01
C PRO A 111 -11.62 11.15 -10.11
N PRO A 112 -10.64 11.14 -9.17
CA PRO A 112 -9.60 12.18 -9.09
C PRO A 112 -8.83 12.46 -10.40
N ALA A 113 -8.48 11.40 -11.16
CA ALA A 113 -7.80 11.57 -12.45
C ALA A 113 -8.69 12.21 -13.53
N THR A 114 -10.01 12.03 -13.45
CA THR A 114 -11.00 12.67 -14.31
C THR A 114 -11.23 14.11 -13.86
N GLU A 115 -11.30 14.36 -12.54
CA GLU A 115 -11.43 15.69 -11.95
C GLU A 115 -10.32 16.62 -12.45
N VAL A 116 -9.06 16.17 -12.42
CA VAL A 116 -7.91 16.92 -12.97
C VAL A 116 -8.17 17.38 -14.41
N LYS A 117 -8.61 16.47 -15.29
CA LYS A 117 -8.87 16.78 -16.70
C LYS A 117 -10.04 17.75 -16.88
N LEU A 118 -11.09 17.59 -16.08
CA LEU A 118 -12.25 18.49 -16.09
C LEU A 118 -11.85 19.90 -15.65
N VAL A 119 -11.03 20.02 -14.61
CA VAL A 119 -10.54 21.32 -14.13
C VAL A 119 -9.58 21.98 -15.13
N GLU A 120 -8.69 21.21 -15.76
CA GLU A 120 -7.83 21.73 -16.84
C GLU A 120 -8.64 22.24 -18.03
N THR A 121 -9.68 21.50 -18.42
CA THR A 121 -10.62 21.91 -19.48
C THR A 121 -11.38 23.16 -19.09
N LEU A 122 -11.85 23.24 -17.84
CA LEU A 122 -12.53 24.42 -17.30
C LEU A 122 -11.61 25.64 -17.32
N ALA A 123 -10.36 25.50 -16.86
CA ALA A 123 -9.40 26.59 -16.83
C ALA A 123 -9.05 27.09 -18.24
N ALA A 124 -8.95 26.19 -19.22
CA ALA A 124 -8.78 26.57 -20.62
C ALA A 124 -10.01 27.31 -21.17
N ALA A 125 -11.22 26.82 -20.89
CA ALA A 125 -12.46 27.47 -21.30
C ALA A 125 -12.66 28.85 -20.62
N LEU A 126 -12.16 29.02 -19.39
CA LEU A 126 -12.19 30.28 -18.66
C LEU A 126 -11.29 31.35 -19.30
N ALA A 127 -10.17 30.97 -19.89
CA ALA A 127 -9.28 31.92 -20.59
C ALA A 127 -9.96 32.55 -21.82
N GLU A 128 -10.82 31.78 -22.50
CA GLU A 128 -11.55 32.16 -23.72
C GLU A 128 -12.96 32.72 -23.46
N ALA A 129 -13.51 32.48 -22.27
CA ALA A 129 -14.77 33.06 -21.86
C ALA A 129 -14.53 34.55 -21.58
N GLY A 130 -15.16 35.45 -22.35
CA GLY A 130 -15.09 36.90 -22.16
C GLY A 130 -15.70 37.36 -20.83
N LEU A 131 -15.11 36.93 -19.72
CA LEU A 131 -15.48 37.17 -18.34
C LEU A 131 -14.59 38.26 -17.72
N PRO A 132 -15.06 38.92 -16.65
CA PRO A 132 -14.24 39.87 -15.89
C PRO A 132 -12.93 39.27 -15.39
N ASP A 133 -11.89 40.10 -15.28
CA ASP A 133 -10.55 39.70 -14.80
C ASP A 133 -10.58 39.01 -13.45
N ALA A 134 -11.46 39.45 -12.54
CA ALA A 134 -11.64 38.84 -11.22
C ALA A 134 -12.01 37.35 -11.31
N LEU A 135 -12.86 36.96 -12.27
CA LEU A 135 -13.21 35.54 -12.49
C LEU A 135 -12.09 34.79 -13.20
N ARG A 136 -11.44 35.42 -14.20
CA ARG A 136 -10.31 34.81 -14.91
C ARG A 136 -9.12 34.53 -13.99
N ALA A 137 -8.94 35.32 -12.92
CA ALA A 137 -7.90 35.12 -11.92
C ALA A 137 -7.99 33.78 -11.16
N HIS A 138 -9.13 33.08 -11.19
CA HIS A 138 -9.25 31.73 -10.63
C HIS A 138 -8.53 30.67 -11.49
N GLY A 139 -8.35 30.90 -12.79
CA GLY A 139 -7.76 29.94 -13.73
C GLY A 139 -6.38 29.42 -13.31
N PRO A 140 -5.40 30.30 -13.00
CA PRO A 140 -4.10 29.88 -12.51
C PRO A 140 -4.14 29.03 -11.23
N ALA A 141 -5.03 29.35 -10.29
CA ALA A 141 -5.19 28.59 -9.05
C ALA A 141 -5.78 27.20 -9.31
N LEU A 142 -6.78 27.11 -10.20
CA LEU A 142 -7.38 25.84 -10.64
C LEU A 142 -6.32 24.93 -11.30
N ILE A 143 -5.50 25.48 -12.19
CA ILE A 143 -4.39 24.73 -12.82
C ILE A 143 -3.36 24.27 -11.78
N ALA A 144 -3.00 25.12 -10.83
CA ALA A 144 -2.08 24.76 -9.77
C ALA A 144 -2.62 23.62 -8.90
N GLY A 145 -3.89 23.69 -8.50
CA GLY A 145 -4.58 22.64 -7.74
C GLY A 145 -4.68 21.32 -8.53
N ALA A 146 -5.05 21.38 -9.81
CA ALA A 146 -5.11 20.20 -10.68
C ALA A 146 -3.74 19.52 -10.82
N ARG A 147 -2.66 20.29 -10.97
CA ARG A 147 -1.29 19.77 -11.00
C ARG A 147 -0.87 19.14 -9.67
N GLN A 148 -1.26 19.74 -8.55
CA GLN A 148 -0.98 19.20 -7.22
C GLN A 148 -1.69 17.85 -7.02
N LEU A 149 -2.97 17.75 -7.38
CA LEU A 149 -3.73 16.50 -7.33
C LEU A 149 -3.11 15.45 -8.26
N ALA A 150 -2.77 15.81 -9.50
CA ALA A 150 -2.11 14.91 -10.44
C ALA A 150 -0.79 14.33 -9.90
N ALA A 151 0.05 15.19 -9.29
CA ALA A 151 1.29 14.76 -8.66
C ALA A 151 1.06 13.84 -7.46
N ALA A 152 0.03 14.11 -6.65
CA ALA A 152 -0.32 13.29 -5.50
C ALA A 152 -0.88 11.92 -5.90
N ILE A 153 -1.68 11.85 -6.97
CA ILE A 153 -2.15 10.59 -7.57
C ILE A 153 -0.94 9.74 -8.02
N ALA A 154 -0.01 10.33 -8.78
CA ALA A 154 1.18 9.63 -9.25
C ALA A 154 2.06 9.14 -8.08
N GLY A 155 2.18 9.95 -7.02
CA GLY A 155 2.88 9.58 -5.79
C GLY A 155 2.24 8.39 -5.08
N TYR A 156 0.91 8.37 -4.97
CA TYR A 156 0.16 7.25 -4.40
C TYR A 156 0.33 5.96 -5.22
N GLU A 157 0.20 6.04 -6.54
CA GLU A 157 0.43 4.88 -7.42
C GLU A 157 1.85 4.34 -7.31
N GLN A 158 2.85 5.22 -7.19
CA GLN A 158 4.24 4.81 -7.01
C GLN A 158 4.45 4.11 -5.65
N ALA A 159 3.86 4.63 -4.57
CA ALA A 159 3.91 3.98 -3.27
C ALA A 159 3.27 2.58 -3.29
N MET A 160 2.13 2.43 -3.98
CA MET A 160 1.46 1.13 -4.17
C MET A 160 2.31 0.13 -4.94
N ARG A 161 3.01 0.57 -6.00
CA ARG A 161 3.95 -0.26 -6.75
C ARG A 161 5.11 -0.73 -5.86
N GLU A 162 5.71 0.17 -5.10
CA GLU A 162 6.81 -0.16 -4.19
C GLU A 162 6.37 -1.18 -3.12
N ARG A 163 5.20 -0.95 -2.51
CA ARG A 163 4.61 -1.86 -1.52
C ARG A 163 4.36 -3.26 -2.10
N THR A 164 3.96 -3.34 -3.36
CA THR A 164 3.81 -4.61 -4.08
C THR A 164 5.14 -5.33 -4.25
N LEU A 165 6.21 -4.61 -4.63
CA LEU A 165 7.56 -5.16 -4.75
C LEU A 165 8.07 -5.70 -3.41
N LYS A 166 7.96 -4.92 -2.33
CA LYS A 166 8.37 -5.36 -0.98
C LYS A 166 7.59 -6.59 -0.49
N THR A 167 6.31 -6.68 -0.84
CA THR A 167 5.50 -7.86 -0.55
C THR A 167 6.05 -9.08 -1.29
N GLY A 168 6.43 -8.93 -2.56
CA GLY A 168 7.11 -9.98 -3.34
C GLY A 168 8.43 -10.43 -2.71
N ASP A 169 9.26 -9.48 -2.28
CA ASP A 169 10.53 -9.77 -1.59
C ASP A 169 10.32 -10.57 -0.30
N LEU A 170 9.27 -10.25 0.47
CA LEU A 170 8.91 -11.01 1.67
C LEU A 170 8.48 -12.45 1.33
N GLN A 171 7.73 -12.67 0.24
CA GLN A 171 7.36 -14.02 -0.17
C GLN A 171 8.58 -14.85 -0.57
N LEU A 172 9.53 -14.25 -1.31
CA LEU A 172 10.80 -14.89 -1.66
C LEU A 172 11.64 -15.21 -0.41
N ALA A 173 11.69 -14.30 0.57
CA ALA A 173 12.38 -14.54 1.83
C ALA A 173 11.76 -15.71 2.62
N LYS A 174 10.42 -15.81 2.64
CA LYS A 174 9.71 -16.94 3.26
C LYS A 174 9.99 -18.27 2.55
N ASP A 175 10.08 -18.28 1.23
CA ASP A 175 10.39 -19.49 0.47
C ASP A 175 11.83 -19.98 0.74
N ARG A 176 12.80 -19.06 0.72
CA ARG A 176 14.19 -19.34 1.11
C ARG A 176 14.27 -19.86 2.54
N TRP A 177 13.49 -19.29 3.44
CA TRP A 177 13.37 -19.75 4.82
C TRP A 177 12.85 -21.19 4.91
N LEU A 178 11.79 -21.54 4.18
CA LEU A 178 11.25 -22.91 4.16
C LEU A 178 12.26 -23.91 3.59
N THR A 179 13.00 -23.50 2.57
CA THR A 179 14.07 -24.30 1.97
C THR A 179 15.19 -24.56 2.98
N ALA A 180 15.67 -23.53 3.68
CA ALA A 180 16.68 -23.66 4.72
C ALA A 180 16.20 -24.57 5.87
N TYR A 181 14.98 -24.36 6.34
CA TYR A 181 14.35 -25.12 7.43
C TYR A 181 14.11 -26.60 7.06
N THR A 182 13.81 -26.88 5.78
CA THR A 182 13.63 -28.24 5.27
C THR A 182 14.97 -28.94 5.08
N ARG A 183 15.97 -28.21 4.57
CA ARG A 183 17.34 -28.72 4.41
C ARG A 183 17.98 -29.07 5.76
N SER A 184 17.77 -28.24 6.78
CA SER A 184 18.27 -28.52 8.13
C SER A 184 17.63 -29.78 8.71
N TYR A 185 16.34 -30.03 8.48
CA TYR A 185 15.71 -31.29 8.87
C TYR A 185 16.37 -32.50 8.20
N GLY A 186 16.61 -32.44 6.89
CA GLY A 186 17.33 -33.50 6.17
C GLY A 186 18.71 -33.77 6.77
N ALA A 187 19.48 -32.71 7.05
CA ALA A 187 20.80 -32.81 7.67
C ALA A 187 20.74 -33.42 9.09
N LEU A 188 19.76 -33.03 9.91
CA LEU A 188 19.58 -33.60 11.25
C LEU A 188 19.20 -35.08 11.20
N VAL A 189 18.30 -35.48 10.29
CA VAL A 189 17.93 -36.88 10.12
C VAL A 189 19.14 -37.72 9.69
N GLN A 190 19.96 -37.21 8.77
CA GLN A 190 21.21 -37.87 8.36
C GLN A 190 22.20 -37.97 9.52
N LEU A 191 22.38 -36.89 10.29
CA LEU A 191 23.33 -36.84 11.41
C LEU A 191 22.94 -37.79 12.55
N PHE A 192 21.66 -37.90 12.87
CA PHE A 192 21.18 -38.74 13.98
C PHE A 192 20.75 -40.14 13.57
N GLY A 193 20.59 -40.41 12.27
CA GLY A 193 20.01 -41.65 11.73
C GLY A 193 18.54 -41.87 12.14
N SER A 194 17.86 -40.86 12.68
CA SER A 194 16.53 -41.00 13.26
C SER A 194 15.72 -39.71 13.14
N ARG A 195 14.50 -39.82 12.61
CA ARG A 195 13.53 -38.72 12.55
C ARG A 195 13.11 -38.26 13.94
N THR A 196 12.86 -39.19 14.85
CA THR A 196 12.45 -38.91 16.23
C THR A 196 13.50 -38.10 17.01
N LYS A 197 14.79 -38.27 16.69
CA LYS A 197 15.87 -37.46 17.29
C LYS A 197 15.99 -36.07 16.66
N ALA A 198 15.57 -35.90 15.41
CA ALA A 198 15.59 -34.62 14.70
C ALA A 198 14.38 -33.73 15.08
N GLU A 199 13.21 -34.31 15.32
CA GLU A 199 11.96 -33.58 15.60
C GLU A 199 12.03 -32.57 16.77
N PRO A 200 12.72 -32.84 17.89
CA PRO A 200 12.88 -31.88 18.99
C PRO A 200 13.68 -30.61 18.66
N PHE A 201 14.27 -30.51 17.47
CA PHE A 201 14.86 -29.26 16.98
C PHE A 201 13.81 -28.32 16.38
N PHE A 202 12.58 -28.78 16.18
CA PHE A 202 11.52 -28.05 15.50
C PHE A 202 10.43 -27.70 16.50
N LYS A 203 9.95 -26.45 16.47
CA LYS A 203 8.88 -26.01 17.36
C LYS A 203 7.59 -26.75 17.01
N ALA A 204 6.99 -27.43 17.98
CA ALA A 204 5.69 -28.08 17.80
C ALA A 204 4.61 -27.03 17.49
N THR A 205 3.75 -27.31 16.52
CA THR A 205 2.57 -26.48 16.27
C THR A 205 1.53 -26.79 17.31
N SER A 206 1.23 -25.85 18.22
CA SER A 206 0.09 -26.00 19.13
C SER A 206 -1.21 -25.90 18.33
N THR A 207 -2.17 -26.78 18.63
CA THR A 207 -3.52 -26.81 18.02
C THR A 207 -4.33 -25.55 18.31
N ALA A 208 -4.04 -24.82 19.38
CA ALA A 208 -4.69 -23.54 19.69
C ALA A 208 -4.33 -22.43 18.68
N SER A 209 -3.13 -22.49 18.07
CA SER A 209 -2.69 -21.49 17.08
C SER A 209 -3.22 -21.74 15.66
N ALA A 210 -4.04 -22.77 15.46
CA ALA A 210 -4.70 -23.04 14.18
C ALA A 210 -6.07 -22.33 14.07
N GLN A 211 -6.70 -21.96 15.20
CA GLN A 211 -8.01 -21.30 15.21
C GLN A 211 -7.95 -19.79 15.00
N ASP A 212 -6.89 -19.12 15.46
CA ASP A 212 -6.71 -17.66 15.30
C ASP A 212 -6.34 -17.23 13.86
N GLU A 213 -5.97 -18.15 12.96
CA GLU A 213 -5.52 -17.85 11.60
C GLU A 213 -6.63 -18.06 10.53
N THR A 214 -7.85 -18.41 10.93
CA THR A 214 -9.01 -18.69 10.04
C THR A 214 -10.10 -17.61 10.07
N ALA A 215 -9.75 -16.34 10.31
CA ALA A 215 -10.69 -15.25 10.00
C ALA A 215 -10.72 -15.05 8.47
N PRO A 216 -11.86 -15.25 7.79
CA PRO A 216 -11.95 -15.03 6.35
C PRO A 216 -11.77 -13.54 6.06
N ALA A 217 -11.09 -13.23 4.94
CA ALA A 217 -11.09 -11.89 4.38
C ALA A 217 -12.55 -11.40 4.23
N PRO A 218 -12.88 -10.15 4.61
CA PRO A 218 -14.20 -9.63 4.34
C PRO A 218 -14.44 -9.68 2.83
N ALA A 219 -15.59 -10.23 2.45
CA ALA A 219 -16.06 -10.20 1.07
C ALA A 219 -16.02 -8.76 0.58
N GLN A 220 -15.37 -8.54 -0.56
CA GLN A 220 -15.50 -7.28 -1.29
C GLN A 220 -16.86 -7.30 -1.96
N ASP A 221 -17.80 -6.54 -1.39
CA ASP A 221 -18.99 -6.06 -2.10
C ASP A 221 -18.62 -4.83 -2.95
#